data_AF-A0A956D1Y1-F1
#
_entry.id   AF-A0A956D1Y1-F1
#
_cell.length_a   1.000
_cell.length_b   1.000
_cell.length_c   1.000
_cell.angle_alpha   90.00
_cell.angle_beta   90.00
_cell.angle_gamma   90.00
#
_symmetry.space_group_name_H-M   'P 1'
#
loop_
_entity.id
_entity.type
_entity.pdbx_description
1 polymer ?
#
loop_
_entity_poly.entity_id
_entity_poly.type
_entity_poly.pdbx_seq_one_letter_code
_entity_poly.pdbx_strand_id
1 'polypeptide(L)'
;MRWSPRVAILIVAFASSLARADDHPTLHEYVPDLEADEGTILVSSGGETPEAIVYDGEVLPRPELGGLRRDEAPMLAGEGDGRQREEPGRRSPDFRPDRVTHLDGTVGYFTVFSPAIAPFKRVTALDRVVLAPDGTPILSIADVRRQRVQPVGATAESPDGLPRDRFWGSVVLDFREGEVVPFPSVAPESQILSIETDPSTEVEIWRDGADNFYASAPAAGSGRVRVVFLTDAPRSYFGRPIPEGPVGALVEHVAPLPASVQRDAETFASELSLSRSSSYRVALETLTRYFRSFEESERPPENRGNIYLDLARGRRGICRHRAYAFVITAQALGIPARFVQNEAHAWVEVELPADGGWMRVDLGGAATGLEARGAEDRPPYQPAAEDPLPRPREYEEAYEEARRMSGLRTPNPVPGGPGEGPASGDEEGPGVNDLPAALPPAPGSPARGALALDLGSHRFDVFRGRELEITGRARGGSDGVGGLRVEALLRAPRAEREWLLGVTVTDEAGRFRAVVGVPPDLAVGEYRLVVRTPGNDTWGPAVAR
;
A
#
# COMPACT_ATOMS: atom_id res chain seq x y z
N MET A 1 -76.87 -50.04 16.92
CA MET A 1 -75.75 -49.83 17.87
C MET A 1 -74.47 -50.08 17.09
N ARG A 2 -73.72 -49.09 16.57
CA ARG A 2 -72.80 -48.15 17.29
C ARG A 2 -71.90 -48.96 18.24
N TRP A 3 -70.59 -49.18 18.02
CA TRP A 3 -69.51 -48.24 17.66
C TRP A 3 -68.35 -48.85 16.83
N SER A 4 -67.72 -47.96 16.07
CA SER A 4 -66.55 -48.09 15.19
C SER A 4 -65.23 -47.73 15.91
N PRO A 5 -64.04 -47.93 15.30
CA PRO A 5 -62.74 -47.93 15.97
C PRO A 5 -62.13 -46.54 16.14
N ARG A 6 -61.18 -46.46 17.09
CA ARG A 6 -60.39 -45.27 17.44
C ARG A 6 -59.47 -44.86 16.28
N VAL A 7 -59.72 -43.68 15.73
CA VAL A 7 -58.79 -42.90 14.93
C VAL A 7 -58.03 -41.97 15.88
N ALA A 8 -56.71 -42.01 15.85
CA ALA A 8 -55.85 -41.04 16.52
C ALA A 8 -55.77 -39.77 15.65
N ILE A 9 -56.35 -38.67 16.12
CA ILE A 9 -56.22 -37.34 15.53
C ILE A 9 -55.07 -36.64 16.25
N LEU A 10 -54.00 -36.35 15.50
CA LEU A 10 -52.93 -35.44 15.90
C LEU A 10 -53.47 -34.01 15.78
N ILE A 11 -53.60 -33.30 16.90
CA ILE A 11 -53.96 -31.88 16.90
C ILE A 11 -52.68 -31.07 16.68
N VAL A 12 -52.60 -30.43 15.51
CA VAL A 12 -51.65 -29.35 15.24
C VAL A 12 -52.18 -28.09 15.92
N ALA A 13 -51.53 -27.67 16.99
CA ALA A 13 -51.75 -26.37 17.60
C ALA A 13 -50.76 -25.37 16.99
N PHE A 14 -51.30 -24.45 16.18
CA PHE A 14 -50.60 -23.22 15.79
C PHE A 14 -50.48 -22.33 17.04
N ALA A 15 -49.26 -22.16 17.54
CA ALA A 15 -48.93 -21.11 18.49
C ALA A 15 -48.05 -20.08 17.77
N SER A 16 -48.69 -19.01 17.31
CA SER A 16 -48.03 -17.77 16.91
C SER A 16 -47.44 -17.11 18.16
N SER A 17 -46.15 -17.34 18.42
CA SER A 17 -45.37 -16.59 19.40
C SER A 17 -44.54 -15.54 18.69
N LEU A 18 -44.87 -14.28 18.97
CA LEU A 18 -44.11 -13.07 18.70
C LEU A 18 -42.61 -13.31 18.90
N ALA A 19 -41.81 -13.09 17.84
CA ALA A 19 -40.37 -12.96 17.96
C ALA A 19 -40.08 -11.73 18.83
N ARG A 20 -39.75 -11.98 20.11
CA ARG A 20 -39.02 -11.01 20.92
C ARG A 20 -37.58 -11.06 20.42
N ALA A 21 -37.05 -9.90 20.06
CA ALA A 21 -35.61 -9.72 19.96
C ALA A 21 -35.05 -9.96 21.36
N ASP A 22 -34.39 -11.09 21.56
CA ASP A 22 -33.57 -11.30 22.74
C ASP A 22 -32.31 -10.43 22.55
N ASP A 23 -32.28 -9.28 23.23
CA ASP A 23 -31.08 -8.52 23.52
C ASP A 23 -30.19 -9.38 24.44
N HIS A 24 -29.51 -10.36 23.86
CA HIS A 24 -28.36 -10.96 24.51
C HIS A 24 -27.13 -10.12 24.17
N PRO A 25 -26.33 -9.69 25.18
CA PRO A 25 -25.03 -9.10 24.90
C PRO A 25 -24.22 -10.13 24.12
N THR A 26 -23.72 -9.74 22.94
CA THR A 26 -22.76 -10.53 22.18
C THR A 26 -21.59 -10.85 23.11
N LEU A 27 -21.53 -12.09 23.59
CA LEU A 27 -20.38 -12.57 24.34
C LEU A 27 -19.21 -12.60 23.35
N HIS A 28 -18.23 -11.74 23.57
CA HIS A 28 -16.91 -11.92 22.99
C HIS A 28 -16.35 -13.20 23.62
N GLU A 29 -16.53 -14.33 22.94
CA GLU A 29 -15.82 -15.55 23.29
C GLU A 29 -14.37 -15.36 22.87
N TYR A 30 -13.53 -15.07 23.86
CA TYR A 30 -12.09 -15.17 23.73
C TYR A 30 -11.79 -16.64 23.38
N VAL A 31 -11.15 -16.87 22.24
CA VAL A 31 -10.63 -18.20 21.87
C VAL A 31 -9.19 -18.26 22.41
N PRO A 32 -8.95 -18.84 23.61
CA PRO A 32 -7.59 -19.10 24.05
C PRO A 32 -6.95 -20.17 23.15
N ASP A 33 -5.63 -20.08 22.98
CA ASP A 33 -4.78 -21.03 22.24
C ASP A 33 -4.79 -20.91 20.70
N LEU A 34 -4.85 -19.69 20.17
CA LEU A 34 -4.45 -19.41 18.79
C LEU A 34 -2.93 -19.59 18.64
N GLU A 35 -2.51 -20.70 18.04
CA GLU A 35 -1.13 -20.90 17.59
C GLU A 35 -0.77 -19.84 16.52
N ALA A 36 0.50 -19.43 16.45
CA ALA A 36 0.97 -18.41 15.50
C ALA A 36 0.81 -18.82 14.01
N ASP A 37 0.38 -20.05 13.74
CA ASP A 37 0.14 -20.61 12.41
C ASP A 37 -1.32 -20.47 11.93
N GLU A 38 -2.28 -20.04 12.76
CA GLU A 38 -3.68 -19.83 12.38
C GLU A 38 -3.89 -18.48 11.66
N GLY A 39 -3.45 -18.43 10.41
CA GLY A 39 -3.67 -17.33 9.49
C GLY A 39 -5.13 -17.14 9.14
N THR A 40 -5.76 -16.21 9.83
CA THR A 40 -7.07 -15.66 9.51
C THR A 40 -8.24 -16.64 9.60
N ILE A 41 -8.88 -16.67 10.77
CA ILE A 41 -10.15 -17.37 10.99
C ILE A 41 -11.27 -16.73 10.15
N LEU A 42 -12.13 -17.55 9.55
CA LEU A 42 -13.35 -17.08 8.90
C LEU A 42 -14.53 -17.05 9.88
N VAL A 43 -15.34 -16.00 9.79
CA VAL A 43 -16.64 -15.93 10.47
C VAL A 43 -17.73 -16.10 9.41
N SER A 44 -18.51 -17.18 9.49
CA SER A 44 -19.60 -17.49 8.56
C SER A 44 -20.88 -17.89 9.27
N SER A 45 -22.01 -17.41 8.76
CA SER A 45 -23.37 -17.75 9.18
C SER A 45 -24.03 -18.80 8.26
N GLY A 46 -23.26 -19.44 7.36
CA GLY A 46 -23.71 -20.54 6.49
C GLY A 46 -23.77 -20.25 4.98
N GLY A 47 -23.27 -19.09 4.53
CA GLY A 47 -23.11 -18.76 3.10
C GLY A 47 -21.77 -19.20 2.49
N GLU A 48 -21.70 -19.23 1.15
CA GLU A 48 -20.46 -19.56 0.40
C GLU A 48 -19.34 -18.53 0.59
N THR A 49 -19.71 -17.26 0.83
CA THR A 49 -18.77 -16.18 1.17
C THR A 49 -18.91 -15.86 2.67
N PRO A 50 -17.80 -15.81 3.42
CA PRO A 50 -17.83 -15.46 4.85
C PRO A 50 -18.28 -14.01 5.06
N GLU A 51 -18.85 -13.72 6.23
CA GLU A 51 -19.27 -12.37 6.59
C GLU A 51 -18.11 -11.50 7.09
N ALA A 52 -17.09 -12.14 7.65
CA ALA A 52 -15.88 -11.48 8.12
C ALA A 52 -14.67 -12.42 8.12
N ILE A 53 -13.49 -11.82 8.23
CA ILE A 53 -12.23 -12.51 8.46
C ILE A 53 -11.59 -11.97 9.75
N VAL A 54 -10.83 -12.78 10.48
CA VAL A 54 -10.12 -12.34 11.68
C VAL A 54 -8.66 -12.07 11.33
N TYR A 55 -8.16 -10.88 11.56
CA TYR A 55 -6.77 -10.51 11.28
C TYR A 55 -6.18 -9.84 12.52
N ASP A 56 -5.09 -10.39 13.06
CA ASP A 56 -4.41 -9.86 14.25
C ASP A 56 -5.36 -9.60 15.44
N GLY A 57 -6.31 -10.52 15.66
CA GLY A 57 -7.36 -10.41 16.68
C GLY A 57 -8.50 -9.44 16.36
N GLU A 58 -8.41 -8.68 15.27
CA GLU A 58 -9.47 -7.79 14.78
C GLU A 58 -10.41 -8.52 13.82
N VAL A 59 -11.72 -8.34 13.98
CA VAL A 59 -12.72 -8.85 13.03
C VAL A 59 -12.90 -7.84 11.91
N LEU A 60 -12.46 -8.22 10.71
CA LEU A 60 -12.60 -7.41 9.50
C LEU A 60 -13.85 -7.84 8.72
N PRO A 61 -14.93 -7.02 8.73
CA PRO A 61 -16.14 -7.36 8.03
C PRO A 61 -15.91 -7.36 6.51
N ARG A 62 -16.73 -8.13 5.80
CA ARG A 62 -16.82 -8.07 4.34
C ARG A 62 -17.11 -6.63 3.91
N PRO A 63 -16.38 -6.09 2.92
CA PRO A 63 -16.64 -4.76 2.37
C PRO A 63 -18.06 -4.61 1.84
N GLU A 64 -18.63 -3.43 2.00
CA GLU A 64 -19.96 -3.13 1.48
C GLU A 64 -19.96 -3.09 -0.06
N LEU A 65 -21.05 -3.57 -0.64
CA LEU A 65 -21.39 -3.36 -2.04
C LEU A 65 -21.79 -1.90 -2.30
N GLY A 66 -22.09 -1.56 -3.57
CA GLY A 66 -22.51 -0.22 -3.98
C GLY A 66 -21.57 0.47 -4.96
N GLY A 67 -21.97 1.66 -5.39
CA GLY A 67 -21.27 2.44 -6.41
C GLY A 67 -19.87 2.95 -6.00
N LEU A 68 -19.18 3.58 -6.96
CA LEU A 68 -17.86 4.20 -6.78
C LEU A 68 -17.91 5.32 -5.72
N ARG A 69 -16.99 5.27 -4.76
CA ARG A 69 -16.82 6.27 -3.70
C ARG A 69 -15.80 7.34 -4.11
N ARG A 70 -15.72 8.44 -3.35
CA ARG A 70 -14.86 9.60 -3.71
C ARG A 70 -13.36 9.35 -3.53
N ASP A 71 -13.04 8.45 -2.61
CA ASP A 71 -11.72 8.00 -2.19
C ASP A 71 -11.25 6.75 -2.95
N GLU A 72 -11.96 6.39 -4.03
CA GLU A 72 -11.66 5.23 -4.87
C GLU A 72 -11.37 5.65 -6.32
N ALA A 73 -10.60 4.83 -7.02
CA ALA A 73 -10.46 4.89 -8.47
C ALA A 73 -10.94 3.56 -9.08
N PRO A 74 -11.72 3.59 -10.16
CA PRO A 74 -12.11 2.37 -10.85
C PRO A 74 -10.92 1.75 -11.60
N MET A 75 -10.92 0.44 -11.74
CA MET A 75 -10.09 -0.27 -12.72
C MET A 75 -10.71 -0.05 -14.10
N LEU A 76 -9.90 0.41 -15.05
CA LEU A 76 -10.33 0.88 -16.35
C LEU A 76 -9.84 -0.06 -17.46
N ALA A 77 -10.70 -0.27 -18.46
CA ALA A 77 -10.30 -0.95 -19.69
C ALA A 77 -9.33 -0.10 -20.51
N GLY A 78 -8.52 -0.75 -21.34
CA GLY A 78 -7.53 -0.11 -22.20
C GLY A 78 -6.13 -0.08 -21.59
N GLU A 79 -5.15 0.12 -22.47
CA GLU A 79 -3.73 0.08 -22.13
C GLU A 79 -3.27 1.42 -21.55
N GLY A 80 -2.45 1.35 -20.50
CA GLY A 80 -1.60 2.47 -20.08
C GLY A 80 -0.51 2.74 -21.12
N ASP A 81 0.12 3.91 -21.06
CA ASP A 81 1.08 4.36 -22.06
C ASP A 81 2.48 3.71 -21.96
N GLY A 82 2.70 2.89 -20.92
CA GLY A 82 3.97 2.22 -20.64
C GLY A 82 5.11 3.17 -20.27
N ARG A 83 4.79 4.42 -19.92
CA ARG A 83 5.76 5.46 -19.60
C ARG A 83 5.53 6.00 -18.20
N GLN A 84 6.62 6.35 -17.53
CA GLN A 84 6.58 6.98 -16.22
C GLN A 84 5.73 6.21 -15.19
N ARG A 85 4.64 6.81 -14.71
CA ARG A 85 3.80 6.33 -13.61
C ARG A 85 2.48 5.85 -14.20
N GLU A 86 2.00 4.68 -13.77
CA GLU A 86 0.71 4.18 -14.24
C GLU A 86 -0.44 5.08 -13.80
N GLU A 87 -1.41 5.28 -14.69
CA GLU A 87 -2.68 5.88 -14.32
C GLU A 87 -3.44 4.95 -13.34
N PRO A 88 -4.11 5.51 -12.31
CA PRO A 88 -4.91 4.73 -11.39
C PRO A 88 -5.89 3.79 -12.10
N GLY A 89 -5.76 2.50 -11.81
CA GLY A 89 -6.66 1.47 -12.32
C GLY A 89 -6.42 1.04 -13.77
N ARG A 90 -5.41 1.56 -14.46
CA ARG A 90 -4.98 1.09 -15.79
C ARG A 90 -3.76 0.16 -15.68
N ARG A 91 -3.58 -0.70 -16.67
CA ARG A 91 -2.41 -1.58 -16.81
C ARG A 91 -1.60 -1.17 -18.03
N SER A 92 -0.29 -1.05 -17.88
CA SER A 92 0.62 -0.87 -19.00
C SER A 92 1.07 -2.24 -19.56
N PRO A 93 0.96 -2.48 -20.88
CA PRO A 93 1.39 -3.75 -21.48
C PRO A 93 2.92 -3.91 -21.51
N ASP A 94 3.62 -2.79 -21.44
CA ASP A 94 5.07 -2.69 -21.38
C ASP A 94 5.51 -1.57 -20.43
N PHE A 95 6.79 -1.57 -20.08
CA PHE A 95 7.44 -0.48 -19.36
C PHE A 95 8.68 -0.04 -20.11
N ARG A 96 8.70 1.24 -20.50
CA ARG A 96 9.83 1.92 -21.09
C ARG A 96 10.50 2.84 -20.06
N PRO A 97 11.80 2.64 -19.76
CA PRO A 97 12.50 3.47 -18.79
C PRO A 97 12.63 4.92 -19.27
N ASP A 98 12.67 5.84 -18.30
CA ASP A 98 12.91 7.27 -18.52
C ASP A 98 14.13 7.76 -17.72
N ARG A 99 14.40 9.07 -17.80
CA ARG A 99 15.50 9.74 -17.06
C ARG A 99 14.97 10.74 -16.04
N VAL A 100 13.73 10.63 -15.61
CA VAL A 100 13.15 11.45 -14.54
C VAL A 100 13.37 10.71 -13.23
N THR A 101 14.55 10.93 -12.65
CA THR A 101 15.06 10.17 -11.49
C THR A 101 14.65 10.74 -10.14
N HIS A 102 13.69 11.67 -10.13
CA HIS A 102 13.07 12.26 -8.94
C HIS A 102 11.54 12.22 -9.05
N LEU A 103 10.88 12.35 -7.91
CA LEU A 103 9.44 12.48 -7.78
C LEU A 103 9.09 13.92 -7.41
N ASP A 104 8.23 14.54 -8.22
CA ASP A 104 7.65 15.84 -7.90
C ASP A 104 6.27 15.63 -7.22
N GLY A 105 6.14 16.04 -5.96
CA GLY A 105 4.87 16.10 -5.24
C GLY A 105 4.39 14.80 -4.60
N THR A 106 3.10 14.76 -4.20
CA THR A 106 2.49 13.60 -3.54
C THR A 106 2.00 12.57 -4.53
N VAL A 107 2.11 11.30 -4.13
CA VAL A 107 1.69 10.15 -4.94
C VAL A 107 0.43 9.57 -4.30
N GLY A 108 -0.71 9.71 -4.99
CA GLY A 108 -1.97 9.11 -4.55
C GLY A 108 -1.99 7.60 -4.80
N TYR A 109 -2.46 6.83 -3.81
CA TYR A 109 -2.66 5.38 -3.89
C TYR A 109 -4.08 5.02 -3.47
N PHE A 110 -4.77 4.23 -4.27
CA PHE A 110 -6.12 3.78 -3.94
C PHE A 110 -6.09 2.40 -3.30
N THR A 111 -6.44 2.33 -2.02
CA THR A 111 -6.42 1.08 -1.25
C THR A 111 -7.60 0.22 -1.68
N VAL A 112 -7.33 -1.03 -2.09
CA VAL A 112 -8.37 -1.97 -2.53
C VAL A 112 -8.46 -3.23 -1.67
N PHE A 113 -7.50 -3.43 -0.77
CA PHE A 113 -7.43 -4.59 0.12
C PHE A 113 -7.62 -4.21 1.59
N SER A 114 -8.21 -5.11 2.37
CA SER A 114 -8.27 -5.10 3.84
C SER A 114 -7.89 -6.49 4.36
N PRO A 115 -6.83 -6.64 5.17
CA PRO A 115 -5.91 -5.59 5.63
C PRO A 115 -5.16 -4.91 4.47
N ALA A 116 -4.74 -3.66 4.69
CA ALA A 116 -4.15 -2.82 3.67
C ALA A 116 -2.68 -3.21 3.40
N ILE A 117 -2.39 -3.64 2.18
CA ILE A 117 -1.03 -3.97 1.71
C ILE A 117 -0.31 -2.77 1.07
N ALA A 118 -0.72 -1.55 1.38
CA ALA A 118 -0.21 -0.35 0.70
C ALA A 118 1.33 -0.23 0.80
N PRO A 119 2.02 0.21 -0.26
CA PRO A 119 1.54 0.55 -1.61
C PRO A 119 1.61 -0.62 -2.62
N PHE A 120 1.44 -1.87 -2.20
CA PHE A 120 1.84 -3.07 -2.96
C PHE A 120 0.69 -3.83 -3.65
N LYS A 121 -0.45 -3.20 -3.97
CA LYS A 121 -1.46 -3.89 -4.79
C LYS A 121 -0.89 -4.19 -6.17
N ARG A 122 -0.91 -5.45 -6.59
CA ARG A 122 -0.35 -5.89 -7.86
C ARG A 122 -1.32 -5.56 -8.99
N VAL A 123 -0.91 -4.67 -9.91
CA VAL A 123 -1.71 -4.30 -11.09
C VAL A 123 -1.03 -4.76 -12.36
N THR A 124 0.25 -4.46 -12.53
CA THR A 124 1.02 -4.81 -13.73
C THR A 124 2.28 -5.55 -13.34
N ALA A 125 2.53 -6.70 -13.96
CA ALA A 125 3.75 -7.48 -13.84
C ALA A 125 4.31 -7.85 -15.21
N LEU A 126 5.61 -7.61 -15.40
CA LEU A 126 6.33 -7.77 -16.66
C LEU A 126 7.56 -8.66 -16.42
N ASP A 127 7.70 -9.72 -17.20
CA ASP A 127 8.66 -10.82 -16.98
C ASP A 127 9.61 -11.06 -18.16
N ARG A 128 9.52 -10.25 -19.22
CA ARG A 128 10.39 -10.35 -20.40
C ARG A 128 11.00 -9.01 -20.79
N VAL A 129 12.30 -9.02 -21.09
CA VAL A 129 12.99 -7.89 -21.71
C VAL A 129 12.98 -8.03 -23.24
N VAL A 130 12.57 -6.98 -23.95
CA VAL A 130 12.67 -6.89 -25.42
C VAL A 130 13.36 -5.58 -25.81
N LEU A 131 13.79 -5.46 -27.06
CA LEU A 131 14.33 -4.20 -27.59
C LEU A 131 13.23 -3.43 -28.32
N ALA A 132 13.04 -2.18 -27.94
CA ALA A 132 12.28 -1.23 -28.74
C ALA A 132 13.00 -0.93 -30.07
N PRO A 133 12.32 -0.31 -31.06
CA PRO A 133 12.92 -0.01 -32.37
C PRO A 133 14.20 0.82 -32.32
N ASP A 134 14.39 1.63 -31.28
CA ASP A 134 15.58 2.44 -31.04
C ASP A 134 16.69 1.72 -30.25
N GLY A 135 16.54 0.43 -30.00
CA GLY A 135 17.51 -0.38 -29.25
C GLY A 135 17.43 -0.22 -27.73
N THR A 136 16.44 0.52 -27.21
CA THR A 136 16.21 0.61 -25.76
C THR A 136 15.63 -0.71 -25.24
N PRO A 137 16.18 -1.31 -24.18
CA PRO A 137 15.53 -2.42 -23.51
C PRO A 137 14.23 -1.94 -22.84
N ILE A 138 13.14 -2.64 -23.07
CA ILE A 138 11.84 -2.41 -22.44
C ILE A 138 11.34 -3.70 -21.81
N LEU A 139 10.52 -3.59 -20.77
CA LEU A 139 9.92 -4.74 -20.12
C LEU A 139 8.53 -5.00 -20.70
N SER A 140 8.15 -6.26 -20.84
CA SER A 140 6.90 -6.73 -21.45
C SER A 140 6.47 -8.07 -20.83
N ILE A 141 5.28 -8.55 -21.19
CA ILE A 141 4.80 -9.89 -20.79
C ILE A 141 5.31 -10.95 -21.78
N ALA A 142 5.90 -12.03 -21.29
CA ALA A 142 6.42 -13.14 -22.09
C ALA A 142 5.28 -13.89 -22.81
N ASP A 143 4.29 -14.32 -22.03
CA ASP A 143 3.11 -15.05 -22.51
C ASP A 143 1.83 -14.31 -22.16
N VAL A 144 1.24 -13.66 -23.17
CA VAL A 144 0.01 -12.87 -23.04
C VAL A 144 -1.26 -13.73 -23.05
N ARG A 145 -1.15 -15.05 -23.23
CA ARG A 145 -2.31 -15.94 -23.26
C ARG A 145 -2.95 -15.99 -21.88
N ARG A 146 -4.26 -15.77 -21.85
CA ARG A 146 -5.05 -15.74 -20.61
C ARG A 146 -5.71 -17.08 -20.36
N GLN A 147 -5.68 -17.52 -19.11
CA GLN A 147 -6.37 -18.72 -18.61
C GLN A 147 -7.46 -18.30 -17.63
N ARG A 148 -8.63 -18.94 -17.72
CA ARG A 148 -9.76 -18.65 -16.83
C ARG A 148 -9.45 -19.12 -15.41
N VAL A 149 -9.72 -18.28 -14.43
CA VAL A 149 -9.58 -18.56 -13.00
C VAL A 149 -10.97 -18.70 -12.40
N GLN A 150 -11.23 -19.81 -11.72
CA GLN A 150 -12.47 -20.02 -10.97
C GLN A 150 -12.27 -19.66 -9.50
N PRO A 151 -13.28 -19.08 -8.84
CA PRO A 151 -13.32 -19.05 -7.39
C PRO A 151 -13.25 -20.47 -6.83
N VAL A 152 -12.36 -20.72 -5.86
CA VAL A 152 -12.12 -22.06 -5.31
C VAL A 152 -12.89 -22.34 -4.01
N GLY A 153 -13.57 -21.33 -3.45
CA GLY A 153 -14.30 -21.40 -2.18
C GLY A 153 -13.48 -20.91 -1.00
N ALA A 154 -14.16 -20.32 0.00
CA ALA A 154 -13.50 -19.69 1.16
C ALA A 154 -12.77 -20.68 2.09
N THR A 155 -13.10 -21.96 2.02
CA THR A 155 -12.47 -23.03 2.81
C THR A 155 -11.54 -23.91 1.98
N ALA A 156 -11.17 -23.49 0.78
CA ALA A 156 -10.24 -24.24 -0.05
C ALA A 156 -8.89 -24.42 0.66
N GLU A 157 -8.33 -25.63 0.53
CA GLU A 157 -6.97 -25.91 0.99
C GLU A 157 -5.94 -25.24 0.06
N SER A 158 -4.76 -24.94 0.62
CA SER A 158 -3.67 -24.37 -0.18
C SER A 158 -3.21 -25.37 -1.24
N PRO A 159 -3.11 -24.99 -2.52
CA PRO A 159 -2.71 -25.89 -3.60
C PRO A 159 -1.25 -26.36 -3.48
N ASP A 160 -0.41 -25.58 -2.80
CA ASP A 160 1.01 -25.84 -2.57
C ASP A 160 1.32 -26.26 -1.12
N GLY A 161 0.30 -26.35 -0.26
CA GLY A 161 0.45 -26.66 1.16
C GLY A 161 1.14 -25.56 1.99
N LEU A 162 1.47 -24.40 1.41
CA LEU A 162 2.08 -23.29 2.13
C LEU A 162 1.03 -22.52 2.95
N PRO A 163 1.40 -22.00 4.14
CA PRO A 163 0.55 -21.09 4.89
C PRO A 163 0.20 -19.84 4.09
N ARG A 164 -1.05 -19.40 4.17
CA ARG A 164 -1.58 -18.26 3.41
C ARG A 164 -2.30 -17.29 4.34
N ASP A 165 -2.16 -16.00 4.06
CA ASP A 165 -2.97 -14.96 4.71
C ASP A 165 -4.07 -14.48 3.78
N ARG A 166 -5.20 -14.06 4.35
CA ARG A 166 -6.41 -13.73 3.61
C ARG A 166 -6.69 -12.24 3.61
N PHE A 167 -7.29 -11.77 2.52
CA PHE A 167 -7.58 -10.37 2.28
C PHE A 167 -8.95 -10.21 1.65
N TRP A 168 -9.74 -9.29 2.18
CA TRP A 168 -10.88 -8.75 1.47
C TRP A 168 -10.39 -7.78 0.39
N GLY A 169 -10.80 -8.01 -0.85
CA GLY A 169 -10.68 -7.07 -1.96
C GLY A 169 -12.01 -6.35 -2.23
N SER A 170 -11.96 -5.04 -2.49
CA SER A 170 -13.10 -4.27 -2.99
C SER A 170 -12.64 -3.29 -4.05
N VAL A 171 -13.18 -3.44 -5.26
CA VAL A 171 -12.81 -2.66 -6.44
C VAL A 171 -14.04 -2.27 -7.25
N VAL A 172 -13.97 -1.15 -7.95
CA VAL A 172 -14.92 -0.87 -9.05
C VAL A 172 -14.24 -1.21 -10.36
N LEU A 173 -14.88 -2.06 -11.15
CA LEU A 173 -14.49 -2.39 -12.51
C LEU A 173 -15.33 -1.57 -13.48
N ASP A 174 -14.70 -0.89 -14.43
CA ASP A 174 -15.36 -0.03 -15.41
C ASP A 174 -15.21 -0.60 -16.81
N PHE A 175 -16.25 -1.34 -17.25
CA PHE A 175 -16.27 -2.03 -18.54
C PHE A 175 -16.79 -1.15 -19.70
N ARG A 176 -17.03 0.15 -19.45
CA ARG A 176 -17.62 1.06 -20.47
C ARG A 176 -16.71 1.28 -21.69
N GLU A 177 -15.39 1.22 -21.47
CA GLU A 177 -14.37 1.45 -22.51
C GLU A 177 -13.78 0.14 -23.08
N GLY A 178 -14.22 -1.02 -22.58
CA GLY A 178 -13.76 -2.32 -23.06
C GLY A 178 -14.19 -3.48 -22.17
N GLU A 179 -14.26 -4.66 -22.76
CA GLU A 179 -14.78 -5.87 -22.10
C GLU A 179 -13.81 -6.51 -21.10
N VAL A 180 -12.55 -6.09 -21.10
CA VAL A 180 -11.51 -6.61 -20.21
C VAL A 180 -10.88 -5.46 -19.45
N VAL A 181 -10.87 -5.57 -18.12
CA VAL A 181 -10.24 -4.63 -17.20
C VAL A 181 -9.16 -5.33 -16.38
N PRO A 182 -8.13 -4.61 -15.91
CA PRO A 182 -7.20 -5.15 -14.94
C PRO A 182 -7.93 -5.50 -13.64
N PHE A 183 -7.56 -6.62 -13.03
CA PHE A 183 -8.06 -7.03 -11.72
C PHE A 183 -6.86 -7.11 -10.77
N PRO A 184 -6.86 -6.42 -9.63
CA PRO A 184 -5.69 -6.39 -8.75
C PRO A 184 -5.55 -7.69 -7.97
N SER A 185 -4.31 -8.08 -7.67
CA SER A 185 -4.01 -9.19 -6.76
C SER A 185 -3.04 -8.77 -5.65
N VAL A 186 -2.83 -9.66 -4.68
CA VAL A 186 -1.86 -9.46 -3.59
C VAL A 186 -0.49 -10.03 -3.99
N ALA A 187 -0.49 -11.24 -4.57
CA ALA A 187 0.66 -12.01 -5.00
C ALA A 187 0.39 -12.66 -6.37
N PRO A 188 1.41 -13.20 -7.06
CA PRO A 188 1.20 -13.96 -8.30
C PRO A 188 0.47 -15.29 -8.05
N GLU A 189 0.69 -15.92 -6.91
CA GLU A 189 0.03 -17.17 -6.52
C GLU A 189 -1.31 -16.96 -5.79
N SER A 190 -1.83 -15.73 -5.71
CA SER A 190 -3.13 -15.46 -5.09
C SER A 190 -4.24 -16.31 -5.69
N GLN A 191 -5.08 -16.90 -4.84
CA GLN A 191 -6.30 -17.58 -5.24
C GLN A 191 -7.49 -16.64 -5.03
N ILE A 192 -8.43 -16.69 -5.98
CA ILE A 192 -9.75 -16.08 -5.75
C ILE A 192 -10.59 -17.10 -4.99
N LEU A 193 -10.98 -16.76 -3.77
CA LEU A 193 -11.71 -17.65 -2.87
C LEU A 193 -13.23 -17.46 -3.06
N SER A 194 -13.69 -16.22 -3.18
CA SER A 194 -15.08 -15.90 -3.49
C SER A 194 -15.22 -14.55 -4.19
N ILE A 195 -16.35 -14.33 -4.88
CA ILE A 195 -16.68 -13.09 -5.59
C ILE A 195 -18.15 -12.76 -5.37
N GLU A 196 -18.43 -11.48 -5.12
CA GLU A 196 -19.76 -10.89 -5.08
C GLU A 196 -19.74 -9.57 -5.89
N THR A 197 -20.79 -9.32 -6.67
CA THR A 197 -20.86 -8.18 -7.59
C THR A 197 -22.10 -7.32 -7.38
N ASP A 198 -21.96 -6.01 -7.55
CA ASP A 198 -23.08 -5.04 -7.56
C ASP A 198 -22.91 -4.01 -8.70
N PRO A 199 -23.88 -3.88 -9.63
CA PRO A 199 -25.07 -4.73 -9.79
C PRO A 199 -24.67 -6.18 -10.03
N SER A 200 -25.58 -7.12 -9.69
CA SER A 200 -25.35 -8.55 -9.92
C SER A 200 -25.03 -8.81 -11.39
N THR A 201 -23.74 -9.03 -11.64
CA THR A 201 -23.13 -9.15 -12.96
C THR A 201 -22.21 -10.35 -12.94
N GLU A 202 -22.34 -11.21 -13.94
CA GLU A 202 -21.38 -12.30 -14.13
C GLU A 202 -20.04 -11.72 -14.55
N VAL A 203 -19.01 -11.91 -13.73
CA VAL A 203 -17.64 -11.48 -14.00
C VAL A 203 -16.76 -12.72 -14.10
N GLU A 204 -16.03 -12.82 -15.21
CA GLU A 204 -15.05 -13.88 -15.41
C GLU A 204 -13.67 -13.37 -15.08
N ILE A 205 -12.91 -14.14 -14.29
CA ILE A 205 -11.54 -13.81 -13.93
C ILE A 205 -10.58 -14.60 -14.81
N TRP A 206 -9.52 -13.94 -15.23
CA TRP A 206 -8.47 -14.51 -16.08
C TRP A 206 -7.10 -14.17 -15.54
N ARG A 207 -6.10 -14.99 -15.88
CA ARG A 207 -4.69 -14.78 -15.52
C ARG A 207 -3.78 -15.04 -16.73
N ASP A 208 -2.78 -14.18 -16.96
CA ASP A 208 -1.77 -14.39 -18.02
C ASP A 208 -0.50 -15.09 -17.51
N GLY A 209 0.51 -15.26 -18.37
CA GLY A 209 1.76 -15.96 -18.01
C GLY A 209 2.67 -15.22 -17.02
N ALA A 210 2.46 -13.91 -16.85
CA ALA A 210 3.11 -13.13 -15.79
C ALA A 210 2.21 -13.05 -14.54
N ASP A 211 1.20 -13.92 -14.41
CA ASP A 211 0.22 -13.97 -13.33
C ASP A 211 -0.59 -12.68 -13.14
N ASN A 212 -0.73 -11.84 -14.18
CA ASN A 212 -1.59 -10.67 -14.07
C ASN A 212 -3.05 -11.09 -14.14
N PHE A 213 -3.87 -10.60 -13.21
CA PHE A 213 -5.30 -10.88 -13.18
C PHE A 213 -6.08 -9.89 -14.06
N TYR A 214 -7.12 -10.37 -14.71
CA TYR A 214 -8.05 -9.59 -15.52
C TYR A 214 -9.47 -9.99 -15.16
N ALA A 215 -10.40 -9.06 -15.29
CA ALA A 215 -11.81 -9.35 -15.22
C ALA A 215 -12.45 -9.03 -16.56
N SER A 216 -13.40 -9.86 -17.00
CA SER A 216 -14.26 -9.57 -18.14
C SER A 216 -15.72 -9.75 -17.78
N ALA A 217 -16.57 -8.95 -18.40
CA ALA A 217 -18.02 -9.06 -18.27
C ALA A 217 -18.62 -9.35 -19.66
N PRO A 218 -19.25 -10.51 -19.88
CA PRO A 218 -19.70 -10.95 -21.22
C PRO A 218 -20.91 -10.18 -21.79
N ALA A 219 -21.55 -9.30 -21.02
CA ALA A 219 -22.69 -8.51 -21.48
C ALA A 219 -22.25 -7.12 -21.97
N ALA A 220 -22.52 -6.83 -23.25
CA ALA A 220 -22.26 -5.52 -23.85
C ALA A 220 -22.97 -4.39 -23.06
N GLY A 221 -22.19 -3.41 -22.59
CA GLY A 221 -22.71 -2.23 -21.87
C GLY A 221 -22.70 -2.35 -20.34
N SER A 222 -21.98 -3.31 -19.76
CA SER A 222 -21.71 -3.35 -18.31
C SER A 222 -21.05 -2.03 -17.90
N GLY A 223 -21.75 -1.26 -17.08
CA GLY A 223 -21.27 0.02 -16.59
C GLY A 223 -20.13 -0.16 -15.60
N ARG A 224 -20.23 0.54 -14.48
CA ARG A 224 -19.36 0.28 -13.33
C ARG A 224 -19.94 -0.85 -12.50
N VAL A 225 -19.12 -1.84 -12.19
CA VAL A 225 -19.47 -2.99 -11.35
C VAL A 225 -18.55 -3.00 -10.14
N ARG A 226 -19.13 -2.91 -8.95
CA ARG A 226 -18.42 -3.20 -7.71
C ARG A 226 -18.16 -4.69 -7.63
N VAL A 227 -16.92 -5.07 -7.36
CA VAL A 227 -16.55 -6.44 -7.07
C VAL A 227 -15.94 -6.48 -5.67
N VAL A 228 -16.61 -7.21 -4.78
CA VAL A 228 -16.09 -7.57 -3.46
C VAL A 228 -15.69 -9.03 -3.54
N PHE A 229 -14.45 -9.34 -3.16
CA PHE A 229 -13.90 -10.67 -3.32
C PHE A 229 -13.01 -11.04 -2.14
N LEU A 230 -13.00 -12.32 -1.79
CA LEU A 230 -12.04 -12.87 -0.85
C LEU A 230 -10.86 -13.45 -1.66
N THR A 231 -9.65 -13.08 -1.29
CA THR A 231 -8.41 -13.59 -1.90
C THR A 231 -7.42 -13.94 -0.81
N ASP A 232 -6.35 -14.63 -1.19
CA ASP A 232 -5.22 -14.91 -0.30
C ASP A 232 -3.86 -14.59 -0.94
N ALA A 233 -2.79 -14.77 -0.16
CA ALA A 233 -1.42 -14.81 -0.64
C ALA A 233 -0.57 -15.75 0.23
N PRO A 234 0.45 -16.43 -0.34
CA PRO A 234 1.40 -17.19 0.47
C PRO A 234 2.11 -16.26 1.46
N ARG A 235 2.27 -16.67 2.72
CA ARG A 235 3.05 -15.89 3.71
C ARG A 235 4.49 -15.65 3.25
N SER A 236 5.05 -16.65 2.57
CA SER A 236 6.37 -16.62 1.95
C SER A 236 6.58 -15.48 0.95
N TYR A 237 5.50 -14.98 0.34
CA TYR A 237 5.58 -13.87 -0.61
C TYR A 237 6.08 -12.59 0.05
N PHE A 238 5.72 -12.36 1.32
CA PHE A 238 6.05 -11.13 2.03
C PHE A 238 7.44 -11.16 2.69
N GLY A 239 7.98 -12.36 2.93
CA GLY A 239 9.29 -12.55 3.51
C GLY A 239 9.52 -14.01 3.87
N ARG A 240 10.74 -14.50 3.62
CA ARG A 240 11.21 -15.82 4.07
C ARG A 240 12.73 -15.93 3.99
N PRO A 241 13.37 -16.86 4.72
CA PRO A 241 14.78 -17.11 4.55
C PRO A 241 15.14 -17.41 3.08
N ILE A 242 16.16 -16.73 2.56
CA ILE A 242 16.64 -16.91 1.19
C ILE A 242 17.33 -18.28 1.09
N PRO A 243 16.99 -19.15 0.13
CA PRO A 243 17.64 -20.44 -0.01
C PRO A 243 19.08 -20.33 -0.52
N GLU A 244 19.90 -21.32 -0.16
CA GLU A 244 21.20 -21.55 -0.82
C GLU A 244 21.00 -22.27 -2.15
N GLY A 245 21.97 -22.16 -3.05
CA GLY A 245 21.98 -22.87 -4.33
C GLY A 245 22.64 -22.07 -5.44
N PRO A 246 22.77 -22.63 -6.66
CA PRO A 246 23.29 -21.88 -7.79
C PRO A 246 22.29 -20.79 -8.24
N VAL A 247 22.80 -19.62 -8.64
CA VAL A 247 21.94 -18.49 -9.07
C VAL A 247 21.07 -18.82 -10.30
N GLY A 248 21.56 -19.67 -11.20
CA GLY A 248 20.83 -20.14 -12.38
C GLY A 248 20.00 -21.41 -12.15
N ALA A 249 19.62 -21.73 -10.91
CA ALA A 249 18.85 -22.94 -10.58
C ALA A 249 17.49 -23.03 -11.30
N LEU A 250 16.92 -21.87 -11.67
CA LEU A 250 15.63 -21.73 -12.35
C LEU A 250 15.79 -21.01 -13.69
N VAL A 251 16.94 -21.15 -14.36
CA VAL A 251 17.23 -20.41 -15.60
C VAL A 251 16.23 -20.71 -16.73
N GLU A 252 15.62 -21.89 -16.71
CA GLU A 252 14.57 -22.31 -17.63
C GLU A 252 13.24 -21.57 -17.45
N HIS A 253 13.02 -20.94 -16.29
CA HIS A 253 11.87 -20.05 -16.05
C HIS A 253 12.14 -18.61 -16.50
N VAL A 254 13.37 -18.29 -16.92
CA VAL A 254 13.75 -16.95 -17.40
C VAL A 254 13.49 -16.84 -18.90
N ALA A 255 12.71 -15.84 -19.31
CA ALA A 255 12.53 -15.52 -20.73
C ALA A 255 13.88 -15.15 -21.37
N PRO A 256 14.21 -15.63 -22.59
CA PRO A 256 15.48 -15.31 -23.24
C PRO A 256 15.69 -13.81 -23.42
N LEU A 257 16.86 -13.31 -22.97
CA LEU A 257 17.24 -11.92 -23.15
C LEU A 257 17.81 -11.65 -24.55
N PRO A 258 17.58 -10.45 -25.13
CA PRO A 258 18.32 -10.00 -26.30
C PRO A 258 19.83 -10.04 -26.07
N ALA A 259 20.60 -10.53 -27.04
CA ALA A 259 22.03 -10.80 -26.86
C ALA A 259 22.89 -9.57 -26.50
N SER A 260 22.49 -8.36 -26.91
CA SER A 260 23.13 -7.13 -26.44
C SER A 260 22.87 -6.87 -24.96
N VAL A 261 21.61 -6.96 -24.54
CA VAL A 261 21.18 -6.77 -23.15
C VAL A 261 21.83 -7.80 -22.23
N GLN A 262 21.87 -9.07 -22.64
CA GLN A 262 22.55 -10.14 -21.90
C GLN A 262 24.01 -9.77 -21.61
N ARG A 263 24.77 -9.35 -22.63
CA ARG A 263 26.18 -8.99 -22.48
C ARG A 263 26.37 -7.76 -21.59
N ASP A 264 25.54 -6.74 -21.77
CA ASP A 264 25.62 -5.51 -20.97
C ASP A 264 25.33 -5.81 -19.49
N ALA A 265 24.30 -6.62 -19.23
CA ALA A 265 23.89 -6.99 -17.89
C ALA A 265 24.88 -7.93 -17.20
N GLU A 266 25.47 -8.90 -17.92
CA GLU A 266 26.56 -9.73 -17.39
C GLU A 266 27.83 -8.92 -17.10
N THR A 267 28.13 -7.92 -17.94
CA THR A 267 29.24 -7.00 -17.71
C THR A 267 29.01 -6.22 -16.42
N PHE A 268 27.83 -5.64 -16.26
CA PHE A 268 27.46 -4.92 -15.04
C PHE A 268 27.43 -5.84 -13.81
N ALA A 269 26.87 -7.05 -13.91
CA ALA A 269 26.89 -8.02 -12.83
C ALA A 269 28.31 -8.39 -12.40
N SER A 270 29.24 -8.51 -13.36
CA SER A 270 30.66 -8.77 -13.07
C SER A 270 31.32 -7.61 -12.31
N GLU A 271 30.92 -6.36 -12.54
CA GLU A 271 31.36 -5.19 -11.75
C GLU A 271 30.92 -5.31 -10.28
N LEU A 272 29.85 -6.06 -10.00
CA LEU A 272 29.37 -6.38 -8.66
C LEU A 272 29.97 -7.67 -8.09
N SER A 273 30.97 -8.26 -8.76
CA SER A 273 31.52 -9.58 -8.46
C SER A 273 30.50 -10.72 -8.54
N LEU A 274 29.48 -10.57 -9.39
CA LEU A 274 28.46 -11.60 -9.64
C LEU A 274 28.66 -12.26 -11.01
N SER A 275 28.29 -13.55 -11.08
CA SER A 275 28.27 -14.32 -12.31
C SER A 275 27.23 -15.45 -12.20
N ARG A 276 26.99 -16.18 -13.29
CA ARG A 276 26.08 -17.34 -13.29
C ARG A 276 26.55 -18.51 -12.40
N SER A 277 27.79 -18.48 -11.90
CA SER A 277 28.30 -19.45 -10.92
C SER A 277 28.21 -18.98 -9.46
N SER A 278 27.68 -17.78 -9.21
CA SER A 278 27.45 -17.28 -7.85
C SER A 278 26.36 -18.07 -7.12
N SER A 279 26.37 -18.02 -5.79
CA SER A 279 25.22 -18.50 -4.98
C SER A 279 24.01 -17.59 -5.23
N TYR A 280 22.82 -18.18 -5.27
CA TYR A 280 21.53 -17.49 -5.37
C TYR A 280 21.37 -16.46 -4.24
N ARG A 281 21.65 -16.84 -2.99
CA ARG A 281 21.62 -15.93 -1.84
C ARG A 281 22.55 -14.74 -2.06
N VAL A 282 23.81 -15.02 -2.39
CA VAL A 282 24.84 -13.98 -2.58
C VAL A 282 24.43 -13.02 -3.70
N ALA A 283 23.92 -13.54 -4.82
CA ALA A 283 23.44 -12.73 -5.92
C ALA A 283 22.26 -11.85 -5.51
N LEU A 284 21.21 -12.42 -4.92
CA LEU A 284 20.01 -11.69 -4.51
C LEU A 284 20.32 -10.62 -3.46
N GLU A 285 21.11 -10.94 -2.42
CA GLU A 285 21.52 -9.98 -1.40
C GLU A 285 22.39 -8.85 -1.99
N THR A 286 23.29 -9.17 -2.92
CA THR A 286 24.17 -8.18 -3.55
C THR A 286 23.41 -7.24 -4.48
N LEU A 287 22.54 -7.77 -5.34
CA LEU A 287 21.67 -6.97 -6.18
C LEU A 287 20.75 -6.09 -5.33
N THR A 288 20.11 -6.67 -4.32
CA THR A 288 19.18 -5.92 -3.46
C THR A 288 19.90 -4.79 -2.73
N ARG A 289 21.06 -5.06 -2.10
CA ARG A 289 21.89 -4.04 -1.45
C ARG A 289 22.26 -2.92 -2.42
N TYR A 290 22.68 -3.28 -3.64
CA TYR A 290 23.09 -2.31 -4.65
C TYR A 290 21.91 -1.41 -5.09
N PHE A 291 20.77 -1.99 -5.47
CA PHE A 291 19.65 -1.22 -6.00
C PHE A 291 18.87 -0.46 -4.91
N ARG A 292 18.89 -0.94 -3.66
CA ARG A 292 18.40 -0.18 -2.49
C ARG A 292 19.24 1.06 -2.18
N SER A 293 20.52 1.08 -2.56
CA SER A 293 21.43 2.21 -2.37
C SER A 293 21.27 3.33 -3.41
N PHE A 294 20.31 3.23 -4.34
CA PHE A 294 20.04 4.32 -5.25
C PHE A 294 19.61 5.57 -4.49
N GLU A 295 19.91 6.73 -5.04
CA GLU A 295 19.46 8.02 -4.51
C GLU A 295 18.45 8.64 -5.45
N GLU A 296 17.44 9.30 -4.88
CA GLU A 296 16.56 10.17 -5.66
C GLU A 296 17.34 11.42 -6.10
N SER A 297 17.19 11.85 -7.36
CA SER A 297 17.97 12.99 -7.85
C SER A 297 17.31 13.70 -9.03
N GLU A 298 17.24 15.03 -8.96
CA GLU A 298 16.87 15.90 -10.09
C GLU A 298 17.88 15.85 -11.25
N ARG A 299 19.11 15.39 -10.97
CA ARG A 299 20.18 15.28 -11.97
C ARG A 299 20.30 13.82 -12.43
N PRO A 300 19.71 13.46 -13.58
CA PRO A 300 19.78 12.08 -14.04
C PRO A 300 21.22 11.62 -14.32
N PRO A 301 21.44 10.30 -14.41
CA PRO A 301 22.70 9.75 -14.87
C PRO A 301 23.08 10.29 -16.26
N GLU A 302 24.39 10.36 -16.50
CA GLU A 302 24.94 10.75 -17.79
C GLU A 302 24.38 9.85 -18.90
N ASN A 303 24.00 10.44 -20.03
CA ASN A 303 23.46 9.68 -21.16
C ASN A 303 24.59 9.17 -22.04
N ARG A 304 24.98 7.90 -21.87
CA ARG A 304 26.00 7.23 -22.69
C ARG A 304 25.39 6.38 -23.82
N GLY A 305 24.09 6.53 -24.07
CA GLY A 305 23.37 5.81 -25.13
C GLY A 305 22.88 4.41 -24.73
N ASN A 306 23.07 3.99 -23.48
CA ASN A 306 22.52 2.75 -22.94
C ASN A 306 21.82 3.04 -21.62
N ILE A 307 20.51 3.32 -21.68
CA ILE A 307 19.74 3.75 -20.51
C ILE A 307 19.76 2.71 -19.37
N TYR A 308 19.83 1.41 -19.69
CA TYR A 308 19.98 0.37 -18.67
C TYR A 308 21.30 0.53 -17.90
N LEU A 309 22.44 0.59 -18.60
CA LEU A 309 23.74 0.76 -17.94
C LEU A 309 23.88 2.12 -17.26
N ASP A 310 23.32 3.17 -17.85
CA ASP A 310 23.36 4.52 -17.30
C ASP A 310 22.60 4.59 -15.96
N LEU A 311 21.40 3.99 -15.88
CA LEU A 311 20.64 3.89 -14.64
C LEU A 311 21.34 2.97 -13.63
N ALA A 312 21.73 1.77 -14.07
CA ALA A 312 22.36 0.77 -13.21
C ALA A 312 23.63 1.31 -12.55
N ARG A 313 24.56 1.88 -13.30
CA ARG A 313 25.83 2.43 -12.77
C ARG A 313 25.67 3.79 -12.11
N GLY A 314 24.70 4.59 -12.58
CA GLY A 314 24.49 5.94 -12.08
C GLY A 314 23.98 5.99 -10.65
N ARG A 315 23.32 4.92 -10.18
CA ARG A 315 22.69 4.83 -8.85
C ARG A 315 21.77 6.00 -8.50
N ARG A 316 21.11 6.55 -9.53
CA ARG A 316 20.13 7.62 -9.38
C ARG A 316 18.82 7.16 -9.94
N GLY A 317 17.78 7.19 -9.11
CA GLY A 317 16.45 6.78 -9.51
C GLY A 317 15.55 6.39 -8.36
N ILE A 318 14.27 6.62 -8.63
CA ILE A 318 13.11 6.21 -7.81
C ILE A 318 12.72 4.76 -8.11
N CYS A 319 11.67 4.27 -7.44
CA CYS A 319 11.21 2.87 -7.45
C CYS A 319 11.26 2.18 -8.84
N ARG A 320 10.68 2.79 -9.87
CA ARG A 320 10.62 2.21 -11.23
C ARG A 320 11.99 2.00 -11.88
N HIS A 321 12.97 2.87 -11.61
CA HIS A 321 14.32 2.73 -12.15
C HIS A 321 15.09 1.61 -11.45
N ARG A 322 14.92 1.51 -10.12
CA ARG A 322 15.53 0.46 -9.30
C ARG A 322 15.03 -0.91 -9.74
N ALA A 323 13.71 -1.07 -9.83
CA ALA A 323 13.08 -2.33 -10.25
C ALA A 323 13.46 -2.69 -11.70
N TYR A 324 13.45 -1.72 -12.63
CA TYR A 324 13.83 -1.94 -14.02
C TYR A 324 15.25 -2.48 -14.16
N ALA A 325 16.23 -1.81 -13.56
CA ALA A 325 17.63 -2.22 -13.66
C ALA A 325 17.91 -3.53 -12.89
N PHE A 326 17.22 -3.75 -11.77
CA PHE A 326 17.29 -5.02 -11.03
C PHE A 326 16.84 -6.18 -11.90
N VAL A 327 15.64 -6.11 -12.50
CA VAL A 327 15.04 -7.23 -13.24
C VAL A 327 15.91 -7.64 -14.42
N ILE A 328 16.43 -6.68 -15.19
CA ILE A 328 17.34 -6.98 -16.31
C ILE A 328 18.61 -7.70 -15.81
N THR A 329 19.20 -7.22 -14.72
CA THR A 329 20.44 -7.81 -14.17
C THR A 329 20.19 -9.20 -13.58
N ALA A 330 19.07 -9.38 -12.88
CA ALA A 330 18.67 -10.65 -12.27
C ALA A 330 18.40 -11.72 -13.34
N GLN A 331 17.63 -11.38 -14.39
CA GLN A 331 17.37 -12.29 -15.51
C GLN A 331 18.66 -12.68 -16.24
N ALA A 332 19.61 -11.75 -16.39
CA ALA A 332 20.90 -12.05 -17.02
C ALA A 332 21.74 -13.06 -16.23
N LEU A 333 21.60 -13.09 -14.90
CA LEU A 333 22.22 -14.08 -14.02
C LEU A 333 21.48 -15.42 -13.97
N GLY A 334 20.26 -15.49 -14.52
CA GLY A 334 19.41 -16.68 -14.50
C GLY A 334 18.41 -16.72 -13.33
N ILE A 335 18.14 -15.58 -12.68
CA ILE A 335 17.10 -15.46 -11.65
C ILE A 335 15.77 -15.08 -12.34
N PRO A 336 14.69 -15.87 -12.20
CA PRO A 336 13.37 -15.45 -12.63
C PRO A 336 12.93 -14.24 -11.82
N ALA A 337 12.76 -13.11 -12.51
CA ALA A 337 12.43 -11.84 -11.89
C ALA A 337 11.35 -11.13 -12.71
N ARG A 338 10.40 -10.50 -12.02
CA ARG A 338 9.33 -9.70 -12.61
C ARG A 338 9.42 -8.28 -12.11
N PHE A 339 9.20 -7.34 -13.01
CA PHE A 339 8.96 -5.96 -12.66
C PHE A 339 7.48 -5.80 -12.37
N VAL A 340 7.14 -5.28 -11.20
CA VAL A 340 5.75 -5.10 -10.79
C VAL A 340 5.50 -3.65 -10.47
N GLN A 341 4.37 -3.12 -10.94
CA GLN A 341 3.99 -1.74 -10.66
C GLN A 341 2.47 -1.59 -10.48
N ASN A 342 2.13 -0.46 -9.90
CA ASN A 342 0.80 0.12 -9.87
C ASN A 342 0.93 1.64 -10.00
N GLU A 343 -0.16 2.36 -9.70
CA GLU A 343 -0.13 3.80 -9.80
C GLU A 343 0.83 4.46 -8.82
N ALA A 344 1.24 3.86 -7.71
CA ALA A 344 2.02 4.55 -6.68
C ALA A 344 3.46 4.05 -6.53
N HIS A 345 3.71 2.79 -6.84
CA HIS A 345 4.99 2.15 -6.56
C HIS A 345 5.36 1.11 -7.61
N ALA A 346 6.65 0.82 -7.68
CA ALA A 346 7.20 -0.26 -8.49
C ALA A 346 8.22 -1.07 -7.66
N TRP A 347 8.14 -2.39 -7.75
CA TRP A 347 8.96 -3.34 -7.00
C TRP A 347 9.31 -4.55 -7.87
N VAL A 348 10.00 -5.52 -7.29
CA VAL A 348 10.41 -6.74 -7.97
C VAL A 348 9.77 -7.95 -7.31
N GLU A 349 9.40 -8.95 -8.10
CA GLU A 349 9.14 -10.31 -7.61
C GLU A 349 10.28 -11.21 -8.10
N VAL A 350 10.82 -12.07 -7.23
CA VAL A 350 11.81 -13.10 -7.62
C VAL A 350 11.30 -14.48 -7.26
N GLU A 351 11.51 -15.46 -8.14
CA GLU A 351 11.18 -16.85 -7.85
C GLU A 351 12.35 -17.51 -7.11
N LEU A 352 12.08 -18.05 -5.93
CA LEU A 352 13.08 -18.71 -5.11
C LEU A 352 13.21 -20.20 -5.50
N PRO A 353 14.44 -20.73 -5.61
CA PRO A 353 14.64 -22.16 -5.87
C PRO A 353 14.15 -23.05 -4.73
N ALA A 354 14.11 -24.36 -4.97
CA ALA A 354 13.68 -25.39 -4.01
C ALA A 354 12.24 -25.18 -3.51
N ASP A 355 11.31 -25.01 -4.45
CA ASP A 355 9.88 -24.80 -4.20
C ASP A 355 9.60 -23.59 -3.30
N GLY A 356 10.45 -22.57 -3.42
CA GLY A 356 10.37 -21.37 -2.59
C GLY A 356 9.27 -20.38 -3.00
N GLY A 357 8.67 -20.57 -4.18
CA GLY A 357 7.66 -19.68 -4.75
C GLY A 357 8.19 -18.28 -5.04
N TRP A 358 7.29 -17.35 -5.34
CA TRP A 358 7.63 -15.95 -5.54
C TRP A 358 7.79 -15.22 -4.21
N MET A 359 8.76 -14.31 -4.15
CA MET A 359 8.98 -13.40 -3.03
C MET A 359 9.04 -11.97 -3.54
N ARG A 360 8.34 -11.07 -2.85
CA ARG A 360 8.40 -9.63 -3.08
C ARG A 360 9.75 -9.07 -2.61
N VAL A 361 10.39 -8.31 -3.47
CA VAL A 361 11.60 -7.53 -3.20
C VAL A 361 11.26 -6.06 -3.38
N ASP A 362 11.05 -5.36 -2.27
CA ASP A 362 10.93 -3.91 -2.30
C ASP A 362 12.31 -3.26 -2.29
N LEU A 363 12.58 -2.43 -3.31
CA LEU A 363 13.84 -1.72 -3.48
C LEU A 363 13.75 -0.27 -2.97
N GLY A 364 12.60 0.15 -2.45
CA GLY A 364 12.35 1.50 -1.96
C GLY A 364 12.24 2.50 -3.10
N GLY A 365 12.52 3.77 -2.83
CA GLY A 365 12.28 4.86 -3.78
C GLY A 365 10.79 5.13 -4.01
N ALA A 366 9.94 4.73 -3.06
CA ALA A 366 8.55 5.17 -2.98
C ALA A 366 8.52 6.65 -2.57
N ALA A 367 7.49 7.37 -3.01
CA ALA A 367 7.36 8.80 -2.78
C ALA A 367 7.43 9.15 -1.29
N THR A 368 8.24 10.15 -0.99
CA THR A 368 8.04 11.05 0.13
C THR A 368 6.64 11.67 -0.01
N GLY A 369 5.67 11.24 0.81
CA GLY A 369 4.29 11.72 0.74
C GLY A 369 3.30 10.88 -0.08
N LEU A 370 3.38 9.55 0.06
CA LEU A 370 2.30 8.65 -0.33
C LEU A 370 0.99 9.04 0.40
N GLU A 371 -0.04 9.39 -0.37
CA GLU A 371 -1.39 9.64 0.12
C GLU A 371 -2.25 8.40 -0.16
N ALA A 372 -2.40 7.54 0.85
CA ALA A 372 -3.29 6.38 0.76
C ALA A 372 -4.75 6.81 0.94
N ARG A 373 -5.58 6.54 -0.06
CA ARG A 373 -7.02 6.81 -0.06
C ARG A 373 -7.80 5.54 0.23
N GLY A 374 -8.90 5.65 0.97
CA GLY A 374 -9.75 4.52 1.35
C GLY A 374 -9.06 3.53 2.30
N ALA A 375 -8.16 4.04 3.14
CA ALA A 375 -7.36 3.27 4.09
C ALA A 375 -7.73 3.53 5.56
N GLU A 376 -8.59 4.52 5.83
CA GLU A 376 -8.92 5.04 7.15
C GLU A 376 -9.51 3.97 8.08
N ASP A 377 -10.30 3.06 7.51
CA ASP A 377 -10.98 1.97 8.22
C ASP A 377 -10.35 0.60 7.94
N ARG A 378 -9.09 0.55 7.48
CA ARG A 378 -8.39 -0.69 7.13
C ARG A 378 -7.08 -0.80 7.91
N PRO A 379 -6.89 -1.83 8.75
CA PRO A 379 -5.62 -2.01 9.42
C PRO A 379 -4.51 -2.32 8.40
N PRO A 380 -3.28 -1.82 8.62
CA PRO A 380 -2.15 -2.17 7.77
C PRO A 380 -1.81 -3.65 7.94
N TYR A 381 -1.51 -4.33 6.84
CA TYR A 381 -1.02 -5.69 6.88
C TYR A 381 0.43 -5.71 7.40
N GLN A 382 0.71 -6.63 8.32
CA GLN A 382 1.99 -6.86 8.98
C GLN A 382 2.42 -8.30 8.67
N PRO A 383 3.41 -8.48 7.78
CA PRO A 383 3.98 -9.79 7.52
C PRO A 383 4.53 -10.42 8.80
N ALA A 384 4.28 -11.71 9.02
CA ALA A 384 4.86 -12.45 10.14
C ALA A 384 6.39 -12.59 10.04
N ALA A 385 6.92 -12.57 8.81
CA ALA A 385 8.36 -12.62 8.56
C ALA A 385 8.90 -11.21 8.27
N GLU A 386 10.01 -10.85 8.91
CA GLU A 386 10.74 -9.64 8.59
C GLU A 386 11.39 -9.73 7.19
N ASP A 387 11.67 -8.56 6.59
CA ASP A 387 12.41 -8.46 5.34
C ASP A 387 13.82 -9.06 5.51
N PRO A 388 14.13 -10.20 4.87
CA PRO A 388 15.39 -10.91 5.05
C PRO A 388 16.55 -10.27 4.27
N LEU A 389 16.28 -9.23 3.46
CA LEU A 389 17.24 -8.66 2.53
C LEU A 389 18.04 -7.51 3.16
N PRO A 390 19.27 -7.25 2.67
CA PRO A 390 20.09 -6.16 3.19
C PRO A 390 19.38 -4.81 3.10
N ARG A 391 19.45 -4.03 4.18
CA ARG A 391 18.88 -2.68 4.28
C ARG A 391 20.02 -1.67 4.41
N PRO A 392 20.58 -1.17 3.29
CA PRO A 392 21.62 -0.15 3.36
C PRO A 392 21.05 1.16 3.92
N ARG A 393 21.93 2.02 4.43
CA ARG A 393 21.57 3.26 5.13
C ARG A 393 20.63 4.14 4.30
N GLU A 394 20.91 4.30 3.02
CA GLU A 394 20.13 5.14 2.09
C GLU A 394 18.68 4.66 1.97
N TYR A 395 18.45 3.35 2.06
CA TYR A 395 17.12 2.75 2.05
C TYR A 395 16.37 2.98 3.36
N GLU A 396 17.06 2.85 4.49
CA GLU A 396 16.46 3.10 5.81
C GLU A 396 16.10 4.57 6.00
N GLU A 397 17.00 5.48 5.64
CA GLU A 397 16.79 6.93 5.72
C GLU A 397 15.59 7.38 4.87
N ALA A 398 15.50 6.90 3.61
CA ALA A 398 14.37 7.19 2.73
C ALA A 398 13.03 6.68 3.31
N TYR A 399 13.04 5.50 3.95
CA TYR A 399 11.85 4.94 4.58
C TYR A 399 11.42 5.69 5.84
N GLU A 400 12.38 6.11 6.67
CA GLU A 400 12.10 6.95 7.83
C GLU A 400 11.52 8.30 7.41
N GLU A 401 12.08 8.91 6.36
CA GLU A 401 11.59 10.16 5.80
C GLU A 401 10.17 10.00 5.25
N ALA A 402 9.90 8.94 4.49
CA ALA A 402 8.55 8.63 4.00
C ALA A 402 7.54 8.41 5.13
N ARG A 403 7.92 7.69 6.21
CA ARG A 403 7.07 7.47 7.39
C ARG A 403 6.72 8.78 8.11
N ARG A 404 7.67 9.70 8.23
CA ARG A 404 7.43 11.04 8.84
C ARG A 404 6.43 11.88 8.03
N MET A 405 6.28 11.62 6.73
CA MET A 405 5.42 12.39 5.83
C MET A 405 4.09 11.73 5.45
N SER A 406 3.97 10.40 5.52
CA SER A 406 2.81 9.68 4.99
C SER A 406 1.57 9.67 5.90
N GLY A 407 1.68 10.03 7.19
CA GLY A 407 0.52 10.11 8.09
C GLY A 407 -0.21 8.77 8.33
N LEU A 408 0.32 7.65 7.84
CA LEU A 408 -0.19 6.30 8.08
C LEU A 408 -0.21 6.00 9.59
N ARG A 409 -1.29 5.36 10.06
CA ARG A 409 -1.41 4.89 11.45
C ARG A 409 -0.20 4.00 11.79
N THR A 410 0.55 4.38 12.81
CA THR A 410 1.60 3.53 13.39
C THR A 410 0.99 2.28 14.04
N PRO A 411 1.58 1.09 13.85
CA PRO A 411 1.20 -0.10 14.61
C PRO A 411 1.38 0.13 16.12
N ASN A 412 0.47 -0.43 16.93
CA ASN A 412 0.68 -0.51 18.37
C ASN A 412 1.80 -1.51 18.67
N PRO A 413 2.75 -1.22 19.58
CA PRO A 413 3.74 -2.20 20.02
C PRO A 413 3.08 -3.31 20.84
N VAL A 414 3.43 -4.57 20.53
CA VAL A 414 3.06 -5.77 21.30
C VAL A 414 3.84 -5.78 22.64
N PRO A 415 3.22 -5.95 23.82
CA PRO A 415 3.94 -6.12 25.08
C PRO A 415 4.25 -7.60 25.34
N GLY A 416 5.53 -7.97 25.48
CA GLY A 416 5.91 -9.31 25.95
C GLY A 416 7.41 -9.48 26.27
N GLY A 417 7.75 -9.55 27.56
CA GLY A 417 9.07 -9.95 28.09
C GLY A 417 9.35 -9.41 29.51
N PRO A 418 9.65 -10.25 30.53
CA PRO A 418 9.37 -9.92 31.94
C PRO A 418 10.53 -9.24 32.68
N GLY A 419 10.20 -8.24 33.50
CA GLY A 419 11.10 -7.62 34.47
C GLY A 419 10.33 -7.19 35.73
N GLU A 420 10.81 -7.63 36.89
CA GLU A 420 10.15 -7.63 38.20
C GLU A 420 9.97 -6.25 38.89
N GLY A 421 8.71 -5.93 39.25
CA GLY A 421 8.24 -5.30 40.50
C GLY A 421 8.49 -3.79 40.79
N PRO A 422 7.83 -3.19 41.82
CA PRO A 422 6.65 -3.63 42.58
C PRO A 422 5.45 -2.66 42.57
N ALA A 423 4.35 -3.16 43.15
CA ALA A 423 2.99 -2.66 43.19
C ALA A 423 2.73 -1.38 44.01
N SER A 424 1.75 -0.60 43.53
CA SER A 424 0.65 0.09 44.25
C SER A 424 -0.29 0.63 43.16
N GLY A 425 -1.62 0.60 43.17
CA GLY A 425 -2.67 0.34 44.16
C GLY A 425 -3.89 1.14 43.67
N ASP A 426 -4.94 0.42 43.25
CA ASP A 426 -6.35 0.76 42.95
C ASP A 426 -6.82 2.23 42.75
N GLU A 427 -7.43 2.52 41.60
CA GLU A 427 -8.89 2.79 41.41
C GLU A 427 -9.21 3.59 40.11
N GLU A 428 -10.33 3.19 39.48
CA GLU A 428 -11.22 3.90 38.53
C GLU A 428 -10.68 4.42 37.18
N GLY A 429 -11.18 3.85 36.08
CA GLY A 429 -10.88 4.28 34.71
C GLY A 429 -11.58 5.58 34.28
N PRO A 430 -11.05 6.28 33.26
CA PRO A 430 -11.93 6.86 32.24
C PRO A 430 -11.36 6.96 30.80
N GLY A 431 -12.29 7.01 29.84
CA GLY A 431 -12.32 7.85 28.64
C GLY A 431 -11.03 8.19 27.88
N VAL A 432 -10.93 7.66 26.64
CA VAL A 432 -9.91 8.01 25.65
C VAL A 432 -10.24 9.37 25.01
N ASN A 433 -9.52 10.42 25.42
CA ASN A 433 -9.27 11.64 24.65
C ASN A 433 -8.17 12.46 25.34
N ASP A 434 -6.91 12.19 25.00
CA ASP A 434 -5.81 13.13 25.19
C ASP A 434 -4.74 12.89 24.10
N LEU A 435 -4.57 13.88 23.22
CA LEU A 435 -3.36 14.04 22.42
C LEU A 435 -2.20 14.36 23.38
N PRO A 436 -0.95 13.94 23.11
CA PRO A 436 0.15 14.31 24.00
C PRO A 436 0.30 15.83 24.02
N ALA A 437 -0.01 16.44 25.16
CA ALA A 437 0.51 17.77 25.48
C ALA A 437 2.03 17.72 25.35
N ALA A 438 2.63 18.78 24.78
CA ALA A 438 4.06 18.90 24.58
C ALA A 438 4.80 18.45 25.85
N LEU A 439 5.64 17.41 25.71
CA LEU A 439 6.46 16.89 26.80
C LEU A 439 7.19 18.06 27.47
N PRO A 440 7.17 18.18 28.81
CA PRO A 440 7.98 19.16 29.50
C PRO A 440 9.46 18.92 29.12
N PRO A 441 10.23 19.98 28.83
CA PRO A 441 11.60 19.83 28.38
C PRO A 441 12.44 19.13 29.46
N ALA A 442 13.30 18.21 29.01
CA ALA A 442 14.30 17.60 29.87
C ALA A 442 15.14 18.69 30.57
N PRO A 443 15.39 18.57 31.88
CA PRO A 443 16.14 19.58 32.62
C PRO A 443 17.56 19.67 32.05
N GLY A 444 17.90 20.83 31.47
CA GLY A 444 19.23 21.12 30.90
C GLY A 444 19.27 21.62 29.45
N SER A 445 18.13 21.73 28.76
CA SER A 445 18.11 22.31 27.40
C SER A 445 18.39 23.83 27.43
N PRO A 446 19.25 24.36 26.54
CA PRO A 446 19.48 25.80 26.46
C PRO A 446 18.17 26.53 26.16
N ALA A 447 17.98 27.71 26.77
CA ALA A 447 16.78 28.51 26.57
C ALA A 447 16.66 28.93 25.09
N ARG A 448 15.65 28.39 24.40
CA ARG A 448 15.37 28.72 22.99
C ARG A 448 14.90 30.17 22.88
N GLY A 449 15.32 30.85 21.81
CA GLY A 449 14.96 32.25 21.52
C GLY A 449 13.46 32.45 21.34
N ALA A 450 12.96 33.63 21.70
CA ALA A 450 11.55 33.98 21.56
C ALA A 450 11.18 34.23 20.09
N LEU A 451 10.09 33.60 19.63
CA LEU A 451 9.64 33.64 18.25
C LEU A 451 8.25 34.30 18.15
N ALA A 452 8.05 35.15 17.14
CA ALA A 452 6.77 35.74 16.81
C ALA A 452 6.33 35.31 15.40
N LEU A 453 5.02 35.02 15.24
CA LEU A 453 4.39 34.77 13.94
C LEU A 453 3.40 35.89 13.64
N ASP A 454 3.51 36.48 12.46
CA ASP A 454 2.59 37.49 11.94
C ASP A 454 1.87 36.95 10.71
N LEU A 455 0.56 37.20 10.60
CA LEU A 455 -0.22 36.90 9.39
C LEU A 455 -0.37 38.15 8.53
N GLY A 456 -0.28 37.97 7.21
CA GLY A 456 -0.50 39.05 6.24
C GLY A 456 -1.98 39.41 6.06
N SER A 457 -2.90 38.55 6.51
CA SER A 457 -4.34 38.79 6.47
C SER A 457 -5.03 38.08 7.64
N HIS A 458 -6.05 38.72 8.21
CA HIS A 458 -6.75 38.25 9.43
C HIS A 458 -8.24 37.93 9.21
N ARG A 459 -8.73 38.04 7.96
CA ARG A 459 -10.11 37.72 7.58
C ARG A 459 -10.12 37.09 6.19
N PHE A 460 -10.88 36.02 6.05
CA PHE A 460 -10.97 35.24 4.82
C PHE A 460 -12.41 34.79 4.61
N ASP A 461 -12.94 35.01 3.41
CA ASP A 461 -14.20 34.44 2.94
C ASP A 461 -13.87 33.38 1.89
N VAL A 462 -14.09 32.11 2.22
CA VAL A 462 -13.70 30.97 1.38
C VAL A 462 -14.80 29.92 1.37
N PHE A 463 -15.10 29.39 0.19
CA PHE A 463 -16.06 28.29 0.04
C PHE A 463 -15.39 26.96 0.38
N ARG A 464 -16.17 26.04 0.96
CA ARG A 464 -15.72 24.66 1.18
C ARG A 464 -15.30 24.01 -0.14
N GLY A 465 -14.21 23.24 -0.10
CA GLY A 465 -13.60 22.65 -1.28
C GLY A 465 -12.87 23.65 -2.19
N ARG A 466 -12.67 24.90 -1.75
CA ARG A 466 -11.81 25.88 -2.42
C ARG A 466 -10.53 26.10 -1.63
N GLU A 467 -9.57 26.68 -2.31
CA GLU A 467 -8.26 27.00 -1.76
C GLU A 467 -8.31 28.31 -0.97
N LEU A 468 -7.56 28.33 0.13
CA LEU A 468 -7.33 29.45 1.00
C LEU A 468 -5.83 29.78 0.95
N GLU A 469 -5.51 31.00 0.54
CA GLU A 469 -4.12 31.48 0.57
C GLU A 469 -3.79 32.12 1.91
N ILE A 470 -2.74 31.66 2.55
CA ILE A 470 -2.24 32.15 3.83
C ILE A 470 -0.80 32.61 3.64
N THR A 471 -0.54 33.87 3.95
CA THR A 471 0.81 34.44 3.94
C THR A 471 1.15 35.00 5.31
N GLY A 472 2.43 34.98 5.68
CA GLY A 472 2.88 35.59 6.92
C GLY A 472 4.40 35.60 7.08
N ARG A 473 4.86 35.92 8.29
CA ARG A 473 6.28 35.99 8.62
C ARG A 473 6.58 35.52 10.05
N ALA A 474 7.64 34.74 10.20
CA ALA A 474 8.24 34.38 11.48
C ALA A 474 9.43 35.30 11.78
N ARG A 475 9.49 35.82 13.01
CA ARG A 475 10.56 36.71 13.48
C ARG A 475 11.13 36.29 14.81
N GLY A 476 12.46 36.34 14.90
CA GLY A 476 13.22 36.19 16.13
C GLY A 476 13.89 37.52 16.44
N GLY A 477 13.26 38.35 17.28
CA GLY A 477 13.67 39.76 17.44
C GLY A 477 13.38 40.60 16.18
N SER A 478 14.41 41.25 15.63
CA SER A 478 14.30 42.05 14.39
C SER A 478 14.44 41.24 13.10
N ASP A 479 14.93 40.00 13.20
CA ASP A 479 15.36 39.22 12.05
C ASP A 479 14.30 38.18 11.66
N GLY A 480 14.26 37.86 10.36
CA GLY A 480 13.43 36.77 9.85
C GLY A 480 14.05 35.41 10.17
N VAL A 481 13.22 34.42 10.50
CA VAL A 481 13.70 33.08 10.84
C VAL A 481 13.27 32.08 9.77
N GLY A 482 14.23 31.59 8.98
CA GLY A 482 14.00 30.57 7.95
C GLY A 482 14.01 29.13 8.46
N GLY A 483 13.49 28.23 7.64
CA GLY A 483 13.48 26.79 7.90
C GLY A 483 12.50 26.35 8.99
N LEU A 484 11.55 27.19 9.38
CA LEU A 484 10.55 26.85 10.39
C LEU A 484 9.34 26.18 9.75
N ARG A 485 8.95 25.01 10.27
CA ARG A 485 7.66 24.38 9.98
C ARG A 485 6.53 25.27 10.49
N VAL A 486 5.61 25.65 9.61
CA VAL A 486 4.42 26.45 9.92
C VAL A 486 3.18 25.64 9.54
N GLU A 487 2.31 25.42 10.50
CA GLU A 487 1.05 24.67 10.37
C GLU A 487 -0.12 25.64 10.31
N ALA A 488 -1.01 25.47 9.33
CA ALA A 488 -2.26 26.21 9.24
C ALA A 488 -3.43 25.30 9.64
N LEU A 489 -4.21 25.72 10.63
CA LEU A 489 -5.32 24.96 11.19
C LEU A 489 -6.61 25.79 11.22
N LEU A 490 -7.76 25.14 11.08
CA LEU A 490 -9.05 25.72 11.47
C LEU A 490 -9.46 25.20 12.82
N ARG A 491 -10.01 26.09 13.66
CA ARG A 491 -10.62 25.73 14.94
C ARG A 491 -12.06 26.23 14.99
N ALA A 492 -12.98 25.37 15.40
CA ALA A 492 -14.38 25.75 15.57
C ALA A 492 -14.56 26.65 16.82
N PRO A 493 -15.52 27.59 16.84
CA PRO A 493 -15.71 28.49 17.98
C PRO A 493 -16.20 27.81 19.27
N ARG A 494 -16.87 26.65 19.14
CA ARG A 494 -17.53 25.93 20.25
C ARG A 494 -17.00 24.52 20.50
N ALA A 495 -15.98 24.09 19.75
CA ALA A 495 -15.38 22.76 19.91
C ALA A 495 -13.86 22.90 19.96
N GLU A 496 -13.19 22.06 20.76
CA GLU A 496 -11.72 22.01 20.81
C GLU A 496 -11.10 21.30 19.59
N ARG A 497 -11.93 20.86 18.65
CA ARG A 497 -11.48 20.21 17.43
C ARG A 497 -10.75 21.19 16.51
N GLU A 498 -9.54 20.81 16.12
CA GLU A 498 -8.72 21.49 15.12
C GLU A 498 -8.66 20.64 13.85
N TRP A 499 -8.67 21.28 12.68
CA TRP A 499 -8.44 20.66 11.39
C TRP A 499 -7.16 21.23 10.79
N LEU A 500 -6.12 20.39 10.60
CA LEU A 500 -4.92 20.79 9.88
C LEU A 500 -5.26 20.96 8.40
N LEU A 501 -5.10 22.18 7.88
CA LEU A 501 -5.34 22.49 6.46
C LEU A 501 -4.10 22.25 5.59
N GLY A 502 -2.91 22.42 6.17
CA GLY A 502 -1.66 22.23 5.48
C GLY A 502 -0.45 22.72 6.28
N VAL A 503 0.73 22.42 5.77
CA VAL A 503 2.01 22.76 6.37
C VAL A 503 2.89 23.43 5.31
N THR A 504 3.62 24.46 5.70
CA THR A 504 4.62 25.14 4.87
C THR A 504 5.89 25.36 5.68
N VAL A 505 6.96 25.82 5.01
CA VAL A 505 8.22 26.20 5.65
C VAL A 505 8.49 27.69 5.40
N THR A 506 9.15 28.37 6.34
CA THR A 506 9.61 29.75 6.14
C THR A 506 10.84 29.83 5.25
N ASP A 507 10.89 30.82 4.36
CA ASP A 507 12.09 31.16 3.59
C ASP A 507 13.19 31.79 4.47
N GLU A 508 14.38 32.05 3.90
CA GLU A 508 15.50 32.66 4.63
C GLU A 508 15.17 34.03 5.26
N ALA A 509 14.20 34.76 4.71
CA ALA A 509 13.72 36.03 5.25
C ALA A 509 12.60 35.86 6.30
N GLY A 510 12.27 34.62 6.66
CA GLY A 510 11.22 34.23 7.60
C GLY A 510 9.82 34.29 7.03
N ARG A 511 9.62 34.50 5.73
CA ARG A 511 8.28 34.59 5.12
C ARG A 511 7.75 33.20 4.81
N PHE A 512 6.44 33.04 4.90
CA PHE A 512 5.76 31.83 4.46
C PHE A 512 4.55 32.16 3.61
N ARG A 513 4.24 31.26 2.68
CA ARG A 513 3.05 31.28 1.83
C ARG A 513 2.55 29.85 1.70
N ALA A 514 1.29 29.62 2.04
CA ALA A 514 0.62 28.33 1.90
C ALA A 514 -0.68 28.53 1.13
N VAL A 515 -0.96 27.66 0.16
CA VAL A 515 -2.27 27.54 -0.47
C VAL A 515 -2.85 26.23 0.03
N VAL A 516 -3.91 26.31 0.84
CA VAL A 516 -4.46 25.15 1.56
C VAL A 516 -5.92 24.94 1.22
N GLY A 517 -6.34 23.69 1.07
CA GLY A 517 -7.73 23.36 0.78
C GLY A 517 -8.62 23.45 2.02
N VAL A 518 -9.78 24.08 1.92
CA VAL A 518 -10.80 24.06 2.99
C VAL A 518 -11.63 22.78 2.87
N PRO A 519 -11.71 21.90 3.88
CA PRO A 519 -12.41 20.63 3.78
C PRO A 519 -13.86 20.78 3.30
N PRO A 520 -14.31 20.00 2.29
CA PRO A 520 -15.64 20.14 1.71
C PRO A 520 -16.77 19.74 2.66
N ASP A 521 -16.47 18.91 3.65
CA ASP A 521 -17.34 18.35 4.69
C ASP A 521 -17.42 19.22 5.96
N LEU A 522 -16.59 20.26 6.07
CA LEU A 522 -16.63 21.21 7.18
C LEU A 522 -18.03 21.84 7.28
N ALA A 523 -18.62 21.95 8.47
CA ALA A 523 -19.90 22.65 8.61
C ALA A 523 -19.78 24.11 8.15
N VAL A 524 -20.85 24.69 7.61
CA VAL A 524 -20.84 26.13 7.29
C VAL A 524 -20.88 26.92 8.60
N GLY A 525 -19.94 27.84 8.79
CA GLY A 525 -19.89 28.67 9.99
C GLY A 525 -18.62 29.51 10.06
N GLU A 526 -18.48 30.27 11.14
CA GLU A 526 -17.26 30.99 11.45
C GLU A 526 -16.23 30.04 12.07
N TYR A 527 -14.99 30.10 11.58
CA TYR A 527 -13.85 29.35 12.10
C TYR A 527 -12.72 30.30 12.43
N ARG A 528 -11.91 29.94 13.43
CA ARG A 528 -10.67 30.65 13.71
C ARG A 528 -9.54 29.98 12.95
N LEU A 529 -8.85 30.73 12.10
CA LEU A 529 -7.58 30.30 11.53
C LEU A 529 -6.52 30.36 12.63
N VAL A 530 -5.80 29.26 12.86
CA VAL A 530 -4.68 29.20 13.79
C VAL A 530 -3.46 28.81 12.99
N VAL A 531 -2.44 29.66 13.01
CA VAL A 531 -1.17 29.39 12.35
C VAL A 531 -0.11 29.22 13.43
N ARG A 532 0.53 28.06 13.51
CA ARG A 532 1.50 27.77 14.58
C ARG A 532 2.78 27.17 14.04
N THR A 533 3.84 27.31 14.81
CA THR A 533 5.11 26.62 14.59
C THR A 533 5.56 26.00 15.91
N PRO A 534 6.06 24.76 15.91
CA PRO A 534 6.71 24.17 17.08
C PRO A 534 8.07 24.82 17.39
N GLY A 535 8.57 25.70 16.51
CA GLY A 535 9.93 26.24 16.59
C GLY A 535 10.94 25.27 15.99
N ASN A 536 12.20 25.43 16.37
CA ASN A 536 13.30 24.52 16.04
C ASN A 536 14.28 24.42 17.24
N ASP A 537 15.50 23.93 17.01
CA ASP A 537 16.51 23.81 18.06
C ASP A 537 16.96 25.16 18.64
N THR A 538 16.78 26.24 17.88
CA THR A 538 17.19 27.61 18.26
C THR A 538 16.04 28.46 18.76
N TRP A 539 14.83 28.30 18.22
CA TRP A 539 13.67 29.15 18.47
C TRP A 539 12.52 28.35 19.09
N GLY A 540 11.86 28.93 20.09
CA GLY A 540 10.69 28.33 20.73
C GLY A 540 9.44 28.32 19.84
N PRO A 541 8.36 27.67 20.29
CA PRO A 541 7.10 27.65 19.55
C PRO A 541 6.44 29.03 19.50
N ALA A 542 5.65 29.27 18.45
CA ALA A 542 4.87 30.50 18.29
C ALA A 542 3.52 30.21 17.63
N VAL A 543 2.52 31.06 17.90
CA VAL A 543 1.15 30.93 17.38
C VAL A 543 0.60 32.31 16.99
N ALA A 544 0.01 32.39 15.80
CA ALA A 544 -0.81 33.48 15.30
C ALA A 544 -2.27 33.02 15.10
N ARG A 545 -3.22 33.95 15.22
CA ARG A 545 -4.66 33.68 15.16
C ARG A 545 -5.41 34.74 14.37
#